data_AF-A0A537LH50-F1
#
_entry.id   AF-A0A537LH50-F1
#
_cell.length_a   1.000
_cell.length_b   1.000
_cell.length_c   1.000
_cell.angle_alpha   90.00
_cell.angle_beta   90.00
_cell.angle_gamma   90.00
#
_symmetry.space_group_name_H-M   'P 1'
#
loop_
_entity.id
_entity.type
_entity.pdbx_description
1 polymer ?
#
loop_
_entity_poly.entity_id
_entity_poly.type
_entity_poly.pdbx_seq_one_letter_code
_entity_poly.pdbx_strand_id
1 'polypeptide(L)'
;MTRPGRWPQQRRLVAHLREILRREFGCQDAWVIISSGRCRLEVRVDARRVTLLDDAEDAFWARFYEPVQRERLRLGERTLETEAWRRPTADLIAILTPYWADRMGPRPRPAQAPRRDA
;
A
#
# COMPACT_ATOMS: atom_id res chain seq x y z
N MET A 1 -14.05 -2.74 24.58
CA MET A 1 -14.18 -2.28 23.18
C MET A 1 -12.95 -1.47 22.83
N THR A 2 -11.95 -2.10 22.23
CA THR A 2 -10.68 -1.44 21.85
C THR A 2 -10.96 -0.50 20.69
N ARG A 3 -10.88 0.82 20.91
CA ARG A 3 -10.96 1.81 19.82
C ARG A 3 -9.76 1.57 18.88
N PRO A 4 -9.96 1.27 17.59
CA PRO A 4 -8.84 1.00 16.70
C PRO A 4 -8.10 2.32 16.42
N GLY A 5 -6.84 2.40 16.84
CA GLY A 5 -5.88 3.33 16.28
C GLY A 5 -5.74 3.00 14.79
N ARG A 6 -6.39 3.82 13.96
CA ARG A 6 -6.93 3.49 12.62
C ARG A 6 -5.86 3.33 11.52
N TRP A 7 -4.86 2.49 11.71
CA TRP A 7 -3.70 2.24 10.81
C TRP A 7 -2.58 3.31 10.93
N PRO A 8 -1.36 2.93 11.33
CA PRO A 8 -0.30 3.90 11.62
C PRO A 8 0.36 4.45 10.35
N GLN A 9 0.68 5.74 10.34
CA GLN A 9 1.43 6.38 9.25
C GLN A 9 0.77 6.32 7.85
N GLN A 10 -0.56 6.26 7.78
CA GLN A 10 -1.32 6.23 6.51
C GLN A 10 -0.83 7.24 5.47
N ARG A 11 -0.60 8.50 5.84
CA ARG A 11 -0.11 9.54 4.91
C ARG A 11 1.22 9.16 4.26
N ARG A 12 2.14 8.57 5.03
CA ARG A 12 3.45 8.11 4.53
C ARG A 12 3.28 6.87 3.65
N LEU A 13 2.38 5.96 4.00
CA LEU A 13 2.05 4.82 3.15
C LEU A 13 1.44 5.28 1.82
N VAL A 14 0.49 6.20 1.80
CA VAL A 14 -0.11 6.73 0.56
C VAL A 14 0.95 7.35 -0.34
N ALA A 15 1.85 8.16 0.21
CA ALA A 15 2.98 8.71 -0.55
C ALA A 15 3.88 7.61 -1.14
N HIS A 16 4.15 6.55 -0.36
CA HIS A 16 4.95 5.43 -0.79
C HIS A 16 4.27 4.58 -1.88
N LEU A 17 2.96 4.32 -1.74
CA LEU A 17 2.16 3.64 -2.77
C LEU A 17 2.17 4.43 -4.08
N ARG A 18 2.01 5.77 -4.01
CA ARG A 18 2.11 6.64 -5.18
C ARG A 18 3.47 6.55 -5.85
N GLU A 19 4.56 6.53 -5.07
CA GLU A 19 5.91 6.37 -5.61
C GLU A 19 6.09 5.01 -6.30
N ILE A 20 5.64 3.92 -5.68
CA ILE A 20 5.67 2.57 -6.26
C ILE A 20 4.88 2.54 -7.57
N LEU A 21 3.63 3.01 -7.57
CA LEU A 21 2.76 3.01 -8.76
C LEU A 21 3.37 3.81 -9.91
N ARG A 22 4.05 4.93 -9.61
CA ARG A 22 4.74 5.71 -10.63
C ARG A 22 6.00 5.02 -11.16
N ARG A 23 6.89 4.55 -10.28
CA ARG A 23 8.18 3.97 -10.68
C ARG A 23 8.04 2.59 -11.30
N GLU A 24 7.21 1.75 -10.69
CA GLU A 24 7.13 0.32 -11.00
C GLU A 24 6.06 0.02 -12.05
N PHE A 25 4.93 0.76 -12.02
CA PHE A 25 3.77 0.50 -12.87
C PHE A 25 3.57 1.55 -13.97
N GLY A 26 4.33 2.66 -13.93
CA GLY A 26 4.29 3.68 -14.99
C GLY A 26 3.08 4.59 -14.96
N CYS A 27 2.34 4.68 -13.84
CA CYS A 27 1.24 5.65 -13.75
C CYS A 27 1.78 7.08 -13.66
N GLN A 28 1.03 8.05 -14.19
CA GLN A 28 1.35 9.48 -14.10
C GLN A 28 1.12 10.03 -12.69
N ASP A 29 0.06 9.54 -12.03
CA ASP A 29 -0.28 9.92 -10.67
C ASP A 29 -1.14 8.86 -9.98
N ALA A 30 -1.22 8.90 -8.65
CA ALA A 30 -2.05 8.01 -7.85
C ALA A 30 -2.52 8.67 -6.55
N TRP A 31 -3.73 8.32 -6.10
CA TRP A 31 -4.30 8.82 -4.85
C TRP A 31 -5.20 7.76 -4.19
N VAL A 32 -5.35 7.89 -2.87
CA VAL A 32 -6.35 7.15 -2.09
C VAL A 32 -7.48 8.11 -1.74
N ILE A 33 -8.70 7.83 -2.20
CA ILE A 33 -9.91 8.55 -1.80
C ILE A 33 -10.58 7.80 -0.67
N ILE A 34 -10.85 8.49 0.44
CA ILE A 34 -11.60 7.97 1.58
C ILE A 34 -12.97 8.65 1.57
N SER A 35 -14.04 7.86 1.51
CA SER A 35 -15.41 8.38 1.48
C SER A 35 -16.37 7.39 2.14
N SER A 36 -17.16 7.86 3.11
CA SER A 36 -18.24 7.09 3.75
C SER A 36 -17.84 5.67 4.19
N GLY A 37 -16.67 5.51 4.81
CA GLY A 37 -16.16 4.22 5.30
C GLY A 37 -15.60 3.30 4.22
N ARG A 38 -15.43 3.79 2.99
CA ARG A 38 -14.77 3.11 1.88
C ARG A 38 -13.49 3.82 1.49
N CYS A 39 -12.56 3.05 0.96
CA CYS A 39 -11.29 3.53 0.43
C CYS A 39 -11.12 3.06 -1.01
N ARG A 40 -10.73 3.99 -1.88
CA ARG A 40 -10.46 3.73 -3.29
C ARG A 40 -9.04 4.15 -3.64
N LEU A 41 -8.26 3.22 -4.18
CA LEU A 41 -6.97 3.53 -4.81
C LEU A 41 -7.21 3.77 -6.29
N GLU A 42 -6.95 4.99 -6.72
CA GLU A 42 -7.08 5.40 -8.11
C GLU A 42 -5.74 5.86 -8.67
N VAL A 43 -5.54 5.59 -9.96
CA VAL A 43 -4.36 5.98 -10.72
C VAL A 43 -4.75 6.77 -11.95
N ARG A 44 -3.83 7.60 -12.44
CA ARG A 44 -3.93 8.29 -13.72
C ARG A 44 -2.96 7.69 -14.72
N VAL A 45 -3.48 7.23 -15.86
CA VAL A 45 -2.71 6.68 -16.98
C VAL A 45 -3.29 7.23 -18.27
N ASP A 46 -2.45 7.80 -19.15
CA ASP A 46 -2.84 8.33 -20.46
C ASP A 46 -4.14 9.17 -20.45
N ALA A 47 -4.19 10.15 -19.53
CA ALA A 47 -5.33 11.03 -19.28
C ALA A 47 -6.62 10.36 -18.75
N ARG A 48 -6.59 9.05 -18.48
CA ARG A 48 -7.70 8.30 -17.85
C ARG A 48 -7.46 8.11 -16.36
N ARG A 49 -8.54 8.16 -15.58
CA ARG A 49 -8.53 7.76 -14.16
C ARG A 49 -9.05 6.33 -14.06
N VAL A 50 -8.31 5.47 -13.37
CA VAL A 50 -8.63 4.05 -13.21
C VAL A 50 -8.61 3.70 -11.73
N THR A 51 -9.67 3.07 -11.24
CA THR A 51 -9.72 2.53 -9.88
C THR A 51 -9.09 1.15 -9.85
N LEU A 52 -7.99 0.99 -9.11
CA LEU A 52 -7.30 -0.29 -8.94
C LEU A 52 -7.92 -1.11 -7.81
N LEU A 53 -8.34 -0.46 -6.73
CA LEU A 53 -8.90 -1.10 -5.55
C LEU A 53 -10.02 -0.22 -4.97
N ASP A 54 -11.15 -0.82 -4.62
CA ASP A 54 -12.29 -0.18 -3.94
C ASP A 54 -12.84 -1.15 -2.91
N ASP A 55 -12.74 -0.80 -1.62
CA ASP A 55 -13.17 -1.67 -0.53
C ASP A 55 -13.58 -0.86 0.71
N ALA A 56 -14.15 -1.53 1.71
CA ALA A 56 -14.32 -0.99 3.05
C ALA A 56 -12.97 -0.57 3.64
N GLU A 57 -12.94 0.50 4.42
CA GLU A 57 -11.71 1.11 4.95
C GLU A 57 -10.81 0.09 5.66
N ASP A 58 -11.37 -0.74 6.54
CA ASP A 58 -10.58 -1.73 7.30
C ASP A 58 -9.99 -2.80 6.39
N ALA A 59 -10.77 -3.34 5.45
CA ALA A 59 -10.29 -4.33 4.50
C ALA A 59 -9.23 -3.74 3.56
N PHE A 60 -9.43 -2.50 3.09
CA PHE A 60 -8.50 -1.79 2.22
C PHE A 60 -7.13 -1.67 2.88
N TRP A 61 -7.08 -1.12 4.10
CA TRP A 61 -5.81 -0.87 4.78
C TRP A 61 -5.14 -2.16 5.23
N ALA A 62 -5.89 -3.16 5.71
CA ALA A 62 -5.35 -4.44 6.17
C ALA A 62 -4.42 -5.12 5.16
N ARG A 63 -4.63 -4.90 3.85
CA ARG A 63 -3.75 -5.42 2.80
C ARG A 63 -2.33 -4.88 2.89
N PHE A 64 -2.16 -3.60 3.24
CA PHE A 64 -0.88 -2.90 3.21
C PHE A 64 -0.13 -2.92 4.55
N TYR A 65 -0.76 -3.44 5.60
CA TYR A 65 -0.16 -3.62 6.91
C TYR A 65 -0.02 -5.11 7.23
N GLU A 66 1.00 -5.44 8.01
CA GLU A 66 1.21 -6.75 8.61
C GLU A 66 0.99 -6.64 10.13
N PRO A 67 0.35 -7.64 10.76
CA PRO A 67 0.31 -7.73 12.20
C PRO A 67 1.68 -8.19 12.71
N VAL A 68 2.25 -7.43 13.64
CA VAL A 68 3.51 -7.79 14.32
C VAL A 68 3.26 -7.90 15.82
N GLN A 69 3.82 -8.94 16.45
CA GLN A 69 3.82 -9.06 17.90
C GLN A 69 4.97 -8.23 18.46
N ARG A 70 4.68 -7.39 19.45
CA ARG A 70 5.69 -6.64 20.20
C ARG A 70 5.50 -6.88 21.69
N GLU A 71 6.60 -7.29 22.34
CA GLU A 71 6.65 -7.30 23.79
C GLU A 71 6.72 -5.87 24.31
N ARG A 72 5.82 -5.54 25.22
CA ARG A 72 5.89 -4.32 26.03
C ARG A 72 6.05 -4.69 27.49
N LEU A 73 6.94 -3.96 28.15
CA LEU A 73 7.11 -4.00 29.59
C LEU A 73 6.33 -2.82 30.18
N ARG A 74 5.31 -3.12 30.97
CA ARG A 74 4.60 -2.11 31.79
C ARG A 74 4.59 -2.59 33.23
N LEU A 75 5.13 -1.76 34.13
CA LEU A 75 5.10 -1.99 35.59
C LEU A 75 5.67 -3.36 36.02
N GLY A 76 6.68 -3.88 35.32
CA GLY A 76 7.29 -5.18 35.63
C GLY A 76 6.60 -6.39 35.01
N GLU A 77 5.46 -6.20 34.35
CA GLU A 77 4.76 -7.25 33.59
C GLU A 77 5.15 -7.19 32.11
N ARG A 78 5.39 -8.38 31.51
CA ARG A 78 5.63 -8.55 30.07
C ARG A 78 4.31 -8.87 29.39
N THR A 79 3.84 -7.98 28.52
CA THR A 79 2.64 -8.22 27.70
C THR A 79 3.01 -8.30 26.22
N LEU A 80 2.41 -9.25 25.50
CA LEU A 80 2.49 -9.33 24.05
C LEU A 80 1.35 -8.52 23.44
N GLU A 81 1.68 -7.44 22.75
CA GLU A 81 0.71 -6.61 22.03
C GLU A 81 0.86 -6.83 20.51
N THR A 82 -0.26 -7.03 19.81
CA THR A 82 -0.29 -7.05 18.35
C THR A 82 -0.44 -5.64 17.81
N GLU A 83 0.52 -5.19 17.00
CA GLU A 83 0.52 -3.88 16.35
C GLU A 83 0.46 -4.03 14.82
N ALA A 84 -0.13 -3.04 14.14
CA ALA A 84 -0.07 -2.98 12.67
C ALA A 84 1.24 -2.32 12.24
N TRP A 85 2.02 -2.99 11.39
CA TRP A 85 3.24 -2.47 10.81
C TRP A 85 3.14 -2.37 9.29
N ARG A 86 3.78 -1.38 8.68
CA ARG A 86 3.72 -1.21 7.22
C ARG A 86 4.54 -2.32 6.56
N ARG A 87 3.96 -2.99 5.56
CA ARG A 87 4.67 -4.02 4.79
C ARG A 87 5.91 -3.46 4.06
N PRO A 88 6.94 -4.31 3.81
CA PRO A 88 8.06 -4.00 2.95
C PRO A 88 7.65 -3.63 1.51
N THR A 89 8.51 -2.91 0.79
CA THR A 89 8.23 -2.46 -0.59
C THR A 89 7.94 -3.61 -1.55
N ALA A 90 8.68 -4.73 -1.46
CA ALA A 90 8.46 -5.89 -2.32
C ALA A 90 7.04 -6.47 -2.16
N ASP A 91 6.54 -6.54 -0.92
CA ASP A 91 5.20 -7.01 -0.63
C ASP A 91 4.14 -6.04 -1.11
N LEU A 92 4.35 -4.73 -0.96
CA LEU A 92 3.45 -3.71 -1.51
C LEU A 92 3.34 -3.84 -3.04
N ILE A 93 4.46 -4.08 -3.73
CA ILE A 93 4.47 -4.35 -5.18
C ILE A 93 3.69 -5.63 -5.49
N ALA A 94 3.92 -6.71 -4.75
CA ALA A 94 3.21 -7.98 -4.93
C ALA A 94 1.70 -7.83 -4.73
N ILE A 95 1.26 -7.03 -3.75
CA ILE A 95 -0.15 -6.70 -3.51
C ILE A 95 -0.74 -5.91 -4.68
N LEU A 96 -0.03 -4.90 -5.19
CA LEU A 96 -0.53 -4.02 -6.25
C LEU A 96 -0.56 -4.70 -7.63
N THR A 97 0.33 -5.65 -7.87
CA THR A 97 0.50 -6.33 -9.16
C THR A 97 -0.78 -6.95 -9.73
N PRO A 98 -1.53 -7.79 -9.00
CA PRO A 98 -2.76 -8.37 -9.54
C PRO A 98 -3.84 -7.32 -9.84
N TYR A 99 -3.98 -6.29 -8.99
CA TYR A 99 -4.96 -5.21 -9.24
C TYR A 99 -4.62 -4.39 -10.48
N TRP A 100 -3.32 -4.13 -10.70
CA TRP A 100 -2.88 -3.49 -11.93
C TRP A 100 -3.15 -4.37 -13.15
N ALA A 101 -2.75 -5.65 -13.08
CA ALA A 101 -2.90 -6.59 -14.18
C ALA A 101 -4.36 -6.75 -14.64
N ASP A 102 -5.30 -6.80 -13.69
CA ASP A 102 -6.74 -6.89 -13.94
C ASP A 102 -7.29 -5.68 -14.72
N ARG A 103 -6.73 -4.48 -14.51
CA ARG A 103 -7.30 -3.22 -15.05
C ARG A 103 -6.54 -2.65 -16.23
N MET A 104 -5.22 -2.87 -16.27
CA MET A 104 -4.31 -2.23 -17.22
C MET A 104 -3.53 -3.25 -18.06
N GLY A 105 -3.65 -4.55 -17.77
CA GLY A 105 -2.84 -5.59 -18.38
C GLY A 105 -1.47 -5.76 -17.70
N PRO A 106 -0.61 -6.66 -18.22
CA PRO A 106 0.64 -7.03 -17.57
C PRO A 106 1.53 -5.81 -17.31
N ARG A 107 2.17 -5.81 -16.13
CA ARG A 107 3.08 -4.74 -15.72
C ARG A 107 4.17 -4.54 -16.79
N PRO A 108 4.46 -3.29 -17.23
CA PRO A 108 5.60 -3.04 -18.11
C PRO A 108 6.88 -3.55 -17.44
N ARG A 109 7.74 -4.26 -18.18
CA ARG A 109 9.03 -4.70 -17.63
C ARG A 109 9.76 -3.47 -17.10
N PRO A 110 10.39 -3.55 -15.91
CA PRO A 110 11.26 -2.48 -15.47
C PRO A 110 12.27 -2.21 -16.58
N ALA A 111 12.40 -0.96 -16.99
CA ALA A 111 13.45 -0.56 -17.91
C ALA A 111 14.76 -1.04 -17.28
N GLN A 112 15.42 -2.02 -17.91
CA GLN A 112 16.77 -2.39 -17.50
C GLN A 112 17.56 -1.10 -17.52
N ALA A 113 18.04 -0.66 -16.35
CA ALA A 113 18.99 0.43 -16.28
C ALA A 113 20.09 0.09 -17.29
N PRO A 114 20.49 1.03 -18.18
CA PRO A 114 21.57 0.76 -19.11
C PRO A 114 22.75 0.27 -18.28
N ARG A 115 23.21 -0.95 -18.56
CA ARG A 115 24.47 -1.45 -18.03
C ARG A 115 25.49 -0.40 -18.42
N ARG A 116 26.02 0.32 -17.43
CA ARG A 116 27.26 1.06 -17.61
C ARG A 116 28.32 -0.01 -17.78
N ASP A 117 28.56 -0.41 -19.02
CA ASP A 117 29.80 -1.05 -19.39
C ASP A 117 30.94 -0.07 -19.06
N ALA A 118 31.97 -0.65 -18.43
CA ALA A 118 33.10 0.00 -17.81
C ALA A 118 34.04 0.69 -18.80
#